data_AF-A0A844SLE7-F1
#
_entry.id   AF-A0A844SLE7-F1
#
_cell.length_a   1.000
_cell.length_b   1.000
_cell.length_c   1.000
_cell.angle_alpha   90.00
_cell.angle_beta   90.00
_cell.angle_gamma   90.00
#
_symmetry.space_group_name_H-M   'P 1'
#
loop_
_entity.id
_entity.type
_entity.pdbx_description
1 polymer ?
#
loop_
_entity_poly.entity_id
_entity_poly.type
_entity_poly.pdbx_seq_one_letter_code
_entity_poly.pdbx_strand_id
1 'polypeptide(L)'
;MLDDFDLDELCRNPEVSYYFRYRLHRRDFHEFRLQDRVRGHYAAKPLYGQLTSAGRVDQAAGYSGEVAALFIPIKARVVHDVSLIVVHIDPQRITLPTGRRNWPAILEAAKDGIREMLAESSPSKRRDNTRLN
;
A
#
# COMPACT_ATOMS: atom_id res chain seq x y z
N MET A 1 16.18 6.28 -9.40
CA MET A 1 14.80 5.86 -9.82
C MET A 1 14.47 4.59 -9.03
N LEU A 2 13.32 3.89 -9.16
CA LEU A 2 13.10 2.64 -8.41
C LEU A 2 14.27 1.62 -8.63
N ASP A 3 15.01 1.80 -9.73
CA ASP A 3 16.22 1.06 -10.07
C ASP A 3 17.34 1.09 -9.03
N ASP A 4 17.48 2.19 -8.31
CA ASP A 4 18.57 2.40 -7.33
C ASP A 4 18.11 2.16 -5.88
N PHE A 5 16.83 1.78 -5.69
CA PHE A 5 16.27 1.56 -4.37
C PHE A 5 16.49 0.11 -3.93
N ASP A 6 16.98 -0.09 -2.71
CA ASP A 6 17.24 -1.43 -2.17
C ASP A 6 15.94 -2.13 -1.77
N LEU A 7 15.34 -2.84 -2.74
CA LEU A 7 14.13 -3.63 -2.52
C LEU A 7 14.37 -4.85 -1.63
N ASP A 8 15.60 -5.36 -1.55
CA ASP A 8 15.92 -6.49 -0.69
C ASP A 8 16.00 -6.04 0.77
N GLU A 9 16.56 -4.86 1.05
CA GLU A 9 16.50 -4.20 2.36
C GLU A 9 15.04 -3.88 2.74
N LEU A 10 14.25 -3.36 1.80
CA LEU A 10 12.84 -3.07 2.02
C LEU A 10 12.06 -4.31 2.47
N CYS A 11 12.30 -5.47 1.85
CA CYS A 11 11.69 -6.74 2.23
C CYS A 11 12.16 -7.27 3.60
N ARG A 12 13.26 -6.75 4.17
CA ARG A 12 13.70 -7.10 5.54
C ARG A 12 13.07 -6.22 6.61
N ASN A 13 12.43 -5.12 6.24
CA ASN A 13 11.67 -4.30 7.17
C ASN A 13 10.49 -5.11 7.75
N PRO A 14 10.34 -5.22 9.09
CA PRO A 14 9.28 -6.03 9.71
C PRO A 14 7.86 -5.64 9.30
N GLU A 15 7.56 -4.35 9.19
CA GLU A 15 6.23 -3.87 8.81
C GLU A 15 5.90 -4.22 7.36
N VAL A 16 6.87 -4.06 6.46
CA VAL A 16 6.71 -4.42 5.04
C VAL A 16 6.59 -5.93 4.89
N SER A 17 7.50 -6.70 5.51
CA SER A 17 7.55 -8.16 5.39
C SER A 17 6.31 -8.85 5.97
N TYR A 18 5.66 -8.24 6.97
CA TYR A 18 4.40 -8.74 7.54
C TYR A 18 3.33 -8.91 6.44
N TYR A 19 3.17 -7.90 5.59
CA TYR A 19 2.21 -7.91 4.48
C TYR A 19 2.82 -8.50 3.20
N PHE A 20 4.03 -8.12 2.81
CA PHE A 20 4.71 -8.54 1.59
C PHE A 20 5.73 -9.66 1.89
N ARG A 21 5.20 -10.85 2.25
CA ARG A 21 5.96 -12.07 2.59
C ARG A 21 6.71 -12.73 1.41
N TYR A 22 7.00 -11.98 0.36
CA TYR A 22 7.69 -12.43 -0.85
C TYR A 22 8.64 -11.34 -1.31
N ARG A 23 9.63 -11.73 -2.12
CA ARG A 23 10.56 -10.77 -2.70
C ARG A 23 9.81 -9.81 -3.61
N LEU A 24 9.92 -8.51 -3.34
CA LEU A 24 9.36 -7.47 -4.19
C LEU A 24 10.23 -7.28 -5.43
N HIS A 25 9.59 -7.25 -6.59
CA HIS A 25 10.21 -6.98 -7.87
C HIS A 25 9.69 -5.65 -8.40
N ARG A 26 10.49 -5.00 -9.26
CA ARG A 26 10.11 -3.72 -9.89
C ARG A 26 8.74 -3.76 -10.58
N ARG A 27 8.40 -4.89 -11.20
CA ARG A 27 7.11 -5.12 -11.87
C ARG A 27 5.90 -5.12 -10.93
N ASP A 28 6.13 -5.29 -9.63
CA ASP A 28 5.07 -5.27 -8.62
C ASP A 28 4.66 -3.83 -8.27
N PHE A 29 5.43 -2.84 -8.74
CA PHE A 29 5.19 -1.43 -8.50
C PHE A 29 4.56 -0.73 -9.70
N HIS A 30 3.67 0.18 -9.40
CA HIS A 30 2.98 1.06 -10.34
C HIS A 30 3.40 2.51 -10.10
N GLU A 31 3.44 3.33 -11.16
CA GLU A 31 3.66 4.77 -10.99
C GLU A 31 2.49 5.42 -10.25
N PHE A 32 2.80 6.19 -9.21
CA PHE A 32 1.83 7.06 -8.57
C PHE A 32 1.98 8.48 -9.10
N ARG A 33 0.92 8.98 -9.75
CA ARG A 33 0.87 10.33 -10.35
C ARG A 33 -0.14 11.22 -9.62
N LEU A 34 0.26 12.47 -9.39
CA LEU A 34 -0.59 13.53 -8.84
C LEU A 34 -0.40 14.79 -9.69
N GLN A 35 -1.50 15.31 -10.25
CA GLN A 35 -1.49 16.46 -11.18
C GLN A 35 -0.47 16.25 -12.32
N ASP A 36 -0.56 15.09 -12.98
CA ASP A 36 0.30 14.66 -14.09
C ASP A 36 1.81 14.56 -13.80
N ARG A 37 2.21 14.67 -12.53
CA ARG A 37 3.61 14.46 -12.10
C ARG A 37 3.74 13.15 -11.34
N VAL A 38 4.75 12.36 -11.70
CA VAL A 38 5.14 11.18 -10.92
C VAL A 38 5.62 11.64 -9.53
N ARG A 39 4.96 11.14 -8.48
CA ARG A 39 5.31 11.43 -7.09
C ARG A 39 6.01 10.25 -6.40
N GLY A 40 5.93 9.07 -6.98
CA GLY A 40 6.58 7.87 -6.48
C GLY A 40 6.07 6.63 -7.18
N HIS A 41 6.32 5.50 -6.55
CA HIS A 41 5.85 4.19 -6.99
C HIS A 41 5.09 3.52 -5.86
N TYR A 42 4.16 2.63 -6.18
CA TYR A 42 3.43 1.91 -5.16
C TYR A 42 3.12 0.47 -5.56
N ALA A 43 3.09 -0.41 -4.57
CA ALA A 43 2.60 -1.78 -4.70
C ALA A 43 1.34 -1.95 -3.84
N ALA A 44 0.43 -2.82 -4.27
CA ALA A 44 -0.82 -3.09 -3.55
C ALA A 44 -1.03 -4.60 -3.36
N LYS A 45 -1.52 -4.98 -2.18
CA LYS A 45 -1.82 -6.37 -1.85
C LYS A 45 -3.17 -6.47 -1.13
N PRO A 46 -4.18 -7.12 -1.71
CA PRO A 46 -5.41 -7.43 -0.98
C PRO A 46 -5.12 -8.48 0.11
N LEU A 47 -5.76 -8.32 1.26
CA LEU A 47 -5.55 -9.16 2.43
C LEU A 47 -6.73 -10.12 2.62
N TYR A 48 -6.43 -11.31 3.13
CA TYR A 48 -7.43 -12.31 3.48
C TYR A 48 -7.93 -12.07 4.91
N GLY A 49 -9.19 -12.42 5.16
CA GLY A 49 -9.87 -12.19 6.43
C GLY A 49 -9.27 -12.92 7.63
N GLN A 50 -8.64 -14.07 7.38
CA GLN A 50 -8.20 -14.95 8.46
C GLN A 50 -6.88 -15.64 8.16
N LEU A 51 -6.19 -15.98 9.25
CA LEU A 51 -5.12 -16.96 9.24
C LEU A 51 -5.66 -18.30 9.75
N THR A 52 -5.18 -19.40 9.20
CA THR A 52 -5.39 -20.75 9.73
C THR A 52 -4.76 -20.86 11.12
N SER A 53 -5.14 -21.91 11.86
CA SER A 53 -4.51 -22.24 13.16
C SER A 53 -2.98 -22.44 13.09
N ALA A 54 -2.45 -22.70 11.89
CA ALA A 54 -1.02 -22.81 11.62
C ALA A 54 -0.36 -21.46 11.20
N GLY A 55 -1.08 -20.34 11.30
CA GLY A 55 -0.58 -19.00 10.95
C GLY A 55 -0.44 -18.74 9.45
N ARG A 56 -1.02 -19.59 8.60
CA ARG A 56 -1.04 -19.42 7.14
C ARG A 56 -2.27 -18.65 6.73
N VAL A 57 -2.25 -18.00 5.57
CA VAL A 57 -3.46 -17.36 5.01
C VAL A 57 -4.55 -18.42 4.78
N ASP A 58 -5.74 -18.21 5.34
CA ASP A 58 -6.93 -18.99 5.00
C ASP A 58 -7.64 -18.38 3.80
N GLN A 59 -7.55 -19.04 2.65
CA GLN A 59 -8.17 -18.55 1.42
C GLN A 59 -9.69 -18.79 1.39
N ALA A 60 -10.20 -19.74 2.18
CA ALA A 60 -11.63 -20.05 2.23
C ALA A 60 -12.42 -18.96 2.97
N ALA A 61 -11.76 -18.23 3.88
CA ALA A 61 -12.33 -17.08 4.58
C ALA A 61 -12.58 -15.86 3.65
N GLY A 62 -12.08 -15.89 2.42
CA GLY A 62 -12.20 -14.77 1.49
C GLY A 62 -11.35 -13.55 1.87
N TYR A 63 -11.50 -12.47 1.11
CA TYR A 63 -10.77 -11.23 1.36
C TYR A 63 -11.44 -10.40 2.48
N SER A 64 -10.63 -9.72 3.30
CA SER A 64 -11.13 -8.88 4.41
C SER A 64 -11.73 -7.55 3.96
N GLY A 65 -11.49 -7.16 2.70
CA GLY A 65 -11.71 -5.80 2.24
C GLY A 65 -10.49 -4.90 2.46
N GLU A 66 -9.49 -5.35 3.20
CA GLU A 66 -8.26 -4.58 3.40
C GLU A 66 -7.29 -4.74 2.23
N VAL A 67 -6.62 -3.65 1.89
CA VAL A 67 -5.54 -3.60 0.92
C VAL A 67 -4.34 -2.93 1.58
N ALA A 68 -3.24 -3.67 1.71
CA ALA A 68 -1.96 -3.08 2.08
C ALA A 68 -1.37 -2.36 0.86
N ALA A 69 -1.06 -1.07 1.02
CA ALA A 69 -0.45 -0.23 0.00
C ALA A 69 0.93 0.24 0.48
N LEU A 70 1.96 -0.12 -0.27
CA LEU A 70 3.35 0.26 -0.02
C LEU A 70 3.72 1.38 -0.98
N PHE A 71 4.06 2.56 -0.49
CA PHE A 71 4.39 3.74 -1.28
C PHE A 71 5.84 4.15 -1.09
N ILE A 72 6.58 4.21 -2.20
CA ILE A 72 7.96 4.67 -2.28
C ILE A 72 7.97 6.05 -2.95
N PRO A 73 8.16 7.15 -2.20
CA PRO A 73 8.28 8.48 -2.78
C PRO A 73 9.39 8.58 -3.82
N ILE A 74 9.23 9.43 -4.84
CA ILE A 74 10.25 9.62 -5.89
C ILE A 74 11.60 10.14 -5.33
N LYS A 75 11.55 10.79 -4.17
CA LYS A 75 12.72 11.31 -3.45
C LYS A 75 13.29 10.32 -2.43
N ALA A 76 12.67 9.15 -2.24
CA ALA A 76 13.15 8.15 -1.30
C ALA A 76 14.58 7.74 -1.67
N ARG A 77 15.42 7.59 -0.63
CA ARG A 77 16.81 7.14 -0.72
C ARG A 77 17.05 5.94 0.18
N VAL A 78 16.26 5.81 1.24
CA VAL A 78 16.37 4.72 2.21
C VAL A 78 15.00 4.10 2.49
N VAL A 79 15.02 2.88 3.03
CA VAL A 79 13.80 2.14 3.43
C VAL A 79 12.90 2.93 4.39
N HIS A 80 13.49 3.78 5.23
CA HIS A 80 12.75 4.62 6.18
C HIS A 80 11.91 5.73 5.51
N ASP A 81 12.16 6.05 4.25
CA ASP A 81 11.36 7.03 3.49
C ASP A 81 10.04 6.44 2.95
N VAL A 82 9.88 5.12 3.08
CA VAL A 82 8.74 4.38 2.52
C VAL A 82 7.58 4.42 3.49
N SER A 83 6.37 4.53 2.94
CA SER A 83 5.14 4.49 3.72
C SER A 83 4.37 3.22 3.43
N LEU A 84 3.83 2.61 4.47
CA LEU A 84 2.94 1.46 4.38
C LEU A 84 1.63 1.84 5.04
N ILE A 85 0.53 1.74 4.29
CA ILE A 85 -0.81 2.00 4.79
C ILE A 85 -1.72 0.82 4.51
N VAL A 86 -2.78 0.69 5.30
CA VAL A 86 -3.88 -0.24 5.04
C VAL A 86 -5.11 0.58 4.73
N VAL A 87 -5.72 0.30 3.58
CA VAL A 87 -6.97 0.93 3.14
C VAL A 87 -8.08 -0.10 3.11
N HIS A 88 -9.33 0.37 3.19
CA HIS A 88 -10.48 -0.51 3.15
C HIS A 88 -11.29 -0.31 1.86
N ILE A 89 -11.74 -1.41 1.28
CA ILE A 89 -12.72 -1.48 0.21
C ILE A 89 -13.73 -2.56 0.50
N ASP A 90 -14.91 -2.46 -0.11
CA ASP A 90 -15.88 -3.55 -0.11
C ASP A 90 -15.19 -4.86 -0.57
N PRO A 91 -15.19 -5.92 0.26
CA PRO A 91 -14.58 -7.21 -0.07
C PRO A 91 -15.03 -7.76 -1.42
N GLN A 92 -16.29 -7.53 -1.81
CA GLN A 92 -16.85 -8.01 -3.07
C GLN A 92 -16.18 -7.35 -4.28
N ARG A 93 -15.59 -6.15 -4.11
CA ARG A 93 -14.88 -5.44 -5.16
C ARG A 93 -13.46 -5.96 -5.40
N ILE A 94 -12.92 -6.81 -4.51
CA ILE A 94 -11.57 -7.39 -4.65
C ILE A 94 -11.55 -8.47 -5.74
N THR A 95 -12.65 -9.18 -5.95
CA THR A 95 -12.76 -10.23 -6.98
C THR A 95 -13.76 -9.86 -8.06
N LEU A 96 -13.41 -10.18 -9.30
CA LEU A 96 -14.35 -10.18 -10.42
C LEU A 96 -15.29 -11.39 -10.30
N PRO A 97 -16.46 -11.38 -10.97
CA PRO A 97 -17.35 -12.56 -11.04
C PRO A 97 -16.66 -13.83 -11.55
N THR A 98 -15.55 -13.70 -12.28
CA THR A 98 -14.72 -14.80 -12.77
C THR A 98 -13.82 -15.43 -11.69
N GLY A 99 -13.83 -14.92 -10.46
CA GLY A 99 -12.94 -15.33 -9.36
C GLY A 99 -11.53 -14.75 -9.43
N ARG A 100 -11.18 -14.03 -10.51
CA ARG A 100 -9.91 -13.32 -10.63
C ARG A 100 -9.90 -12.06 -9.77
N ARG A 101 -8.72 -11.59 -9.36
CA ARG A 101 -8.58 -10.30 -8.69
C ARG A 101 -8.97 -9.15 -9.61
N ASN A 102 -9.76 -8.23 -9.07
CA ASN A 102 -10.08 -6.95 -9.70
C ASN A 102 -8.95 -5.95 -9.43
N TRP A 103 -7.82 -6.15 -10.11
CA TRP A 103 -6.66 -5.26 -9.97
C TRP A 103 -6.98 -3.78 -10.16
N PRO A 104 -7.82 -3.36 -11.13
CA PRO A 104 -8.22 -1.95 -11.23
C PRO A 104 -8.82 -1.39 -9.93
N ALA A 105 -9.74 -2.11 -9.29
CA ALA A 105 -10.36 -1.65 -8.03
C ALA A 105 -9.36 -1.62 -6.86
N ILE A 106 -8.52 -2.66 -6.74
CA ILE A 106 -7.47 -2.74 -5.71
C ILE A 106 -6.46 -1.60 -5.85
N LEU A 107 -6.01 -1.35 -7.08
CA LEU A 107 -5.03 -0.31 -7.38
C LEU A 107 -5.61 1.09 -7.16
N GLU A 108 -6.89 1.32 -7.50
CA GLU A 108 -7.51 2.62 -7.25
C GLU A 108 -7.67 2.89 -5.75
N ALA A 109 -8.09 1.90 -4.98
CA ALA A 109 -8.17 2.02 -3.53
C ALA A 109 -6.82 2.37 -2.88
N ALA A 110 -5.76 1.68 -3.31
CA ALA A 110 -4.40 1.97 -2.86
C ALA A 110 -3.99 3.40 -3.23
N LYS A 111 -4.30 3.88 -4.45
CA LYS A 111 -4.01 5.27 -4.84
C LYS A 111 -4.76 6.26 -3.97
N ASP A 112 -6.05 6.03 -3.71
CA ASP A 112 -6.88 6.93 -2.91
C ASP A 112 -6.34 7.07 -1.50
N GLY A 113 -6.01 5.97 -0.83
CA GLY A 113 -5.38 6.07 0.50
C GLY A 113 -4.00 6.74 0.47
N ILE A 114 -3.19 6.53 -0.57
CA ILE A 114 -1.91 7.24 -0.71
C ILE A 114 -2.16 8.75 -0.90
N ARG A 115 -3.18 9.15 -1.68
CA ARG A 115 -3.57 10.56 -1.85
C ARG A 115 -3.96 11.18 -0.52
N GLU A 116 -4.77 10.50 0.27
CA GLU A 116 -5.22 10.95 1.59
C GLU A 116 -4.04 11.12 2.56
N MET A 117 -3.20 10.09 2.68
CA MET A 117 -1.99 10.11 3.51
C MET A 117 -1.07 11.30 3.16
N LEU A 118 -0.88 11.58 1.86
CA LEU A 118 -0.06 12.71 1.41
C LEU A 118 -0.72 14.07 1.70
N ALA A 119 -2.05 14.14 1.62
CA ALA A 119 -2.80 15.36 1.95
C ALA A 119 -2.73 15.67 3.46
N GLU A 120 -2.75 14.66 4.33
CA GLU A 120 -2.60 14.80 5.78
C GLU A 120 -1.18 15.15 6.21
N SER A 121 -0.19 14.64 5.49
CA SER A 121 1.23 14.94 5.74
C SER A 121 1.65 16.34 5.27
N SER A 122 0.80 17.04 4.50
CA SER A 122 1.10 18.37 3.99
C SER A 122 1.00 19.44 5.09
N PRO A 123 1.98 20.37 5.18
CA PRO A 123 2.08 21.33 6.30
C PRO A 123 0.89 22.27 6.45
N SER A 124 0.05 22.41 5.43
CA SER A 124 -1.18 23.22 5.48
C SER A 124 -2.26 22.67 6.43
N LYS A 125 -2.21 21.37 6.80
CA LYS A 125 -3.09 20.79 7.83
C LYS A 125 -2.47 20.72 9.23
N ARG A 126 -1.15 20.91 9.37
CA ARG A 126 -0.46 20.87 10.69
C ARG A 126 -0.63 22.15 11.51
N ARG A 127 -1.26 23.19 10.98
CA ARG A 127 -1.52 24.45 11.68
C ARG A 127 -3.01 24.62 11.93
N ASP A 128 -3.59 23.86 12.85
CA ASP A 128 -4.90 24.19 13.44
C ASP A 128 -5.13 23.59 14.85
N ASN A 129 -4.09 23.11 15.52
CA ASN A 129 -4.23 22.58 16.89
C ASN A 129 -3.22 23.20 17.87
N THR A 130 -3.11 24.52 17.86
CA THR A 130 -2.45 25.26 18.94
C THR A 130 -3.14 26.60 19.20
N ARG A 131 -4.40 26.54 19.65
CA ARG A 131 -4.99 27.56 20.52
C ARG A 131 -5.92 26.89 21.53
N LEU A 132 -5.86 27.40 22.77
CA LEU A 132 -6.57 27.00 24.00
C LEU A 132 -5.80 25.91 24.77
N ASN A 133 -5.20 26.13 25.94
CA ASN A 133 -5.30 27.20 26.95
C ASN A 133 -3.93 27.56 27.52
#